data_AF-A0A258D3Y3-F1
#
_entry.id   AF-A0A258D3Y3-F1
#
_cell.length_a   1.000
_cell.length_b   1.000
_cell.length_c   1.000
_cell.angle_alpha   90.00
_cell.angle_beta   90.00
_cell.angle_gamma   90.00
#
_symmetry.space_group_name_H-M   'P 1'
#
loop_
_entity.id
_entity.type
_entity.pdbx_description
1 polymer ?
#
loop_
_entity_poly.entity_id
_entity_poly.type
_entity_poly.pdbx_seq_one_letter_code
_entity_poly.pdbx_strand_id
1 'polypeptide(L)'
;MIAKIAAVLDPERKAKFEAMMQGGRAAPQQGTPGRVYVLDDDGRPRAVPVMLGPTDGAYTELLSGDLQEGQAVVIGGGPRPSAAAQSTPARPPTRGGPPRLF
;
A
#
# COMPACT_ATOMS: atom_id res chain seq x y z
N MET A 1 34.80 -4.19 2.83
CA MET A 1 34.76 -2.81 2.26
C MET A 1 34.50 -1.76 3.33
N ILE A 2 33.49 -1.94 4.20
CA ILE A 2 33.14 -1.03 5.30
C ILE A 2 34.31 -0.78 6.29
N ALA A 3 35.11 -1.81 6.61
CA ALA A 3 36.24 -1.70 7.55
C ALA A 3 37.38 -0.76 7.07
N LYS A 4 37.59 -0.60 5.75
CA LYS A 4 38.63 0.30 5.21
C LYS A 4 38.21 1.77 5.27
N ILE A 5 36.91 2.06 5.28
CA ILE A 5 36.36 3.41 5.37
C ILE A 5 36.43 3.91 6.83
N ALA A 6 36.15 3.02 7.80
CA ALA A 6 36.23 3.31 9.24
C ALA A 6 37.62 3.75 9.72
N ALA A 7 38.69 3.29 9.08
CA ALA A 7 40.07 3.60 9.46
C ALA A 7 40.56 5.00 9.00
N VAL A 8 39.84 5.65 8.07
CA VAL A 8 40.17 6.97 7.50
C VAL A 8 39.23 8.07 8.04
N LEU A 9 38.25 7.69 8.87
CA LEU A 9 37.26 8.60 9.43
C LEU A 9 37.78 9.18 10.76
N ASP A 10 37.94 10.51 10.80
CA ASP A 10 38.14 11.24 12.06
C ASP A 10 36.97 10.98 13.04
N PRO A 11 37.16 11.12 14.35
CA PRO A 11 36.20 10.69 15.38
C PRO A 11 34.79 11.23 15.18
N GLU A 12 34.66 12.49 14.74
CA GLU A 12 33.37 13.12 14.46
C GLU A 12 32.63 12.47 13.27
N ARG A 13 33.36 12.05 12.24
CA ARG A 13 32.77 11.41 11.05
C ARG A 13 32.37 9.96 11.35
N LYS A 14 33.13 9.26 12.20
CA LYS A 14 32.75 7.93 12.70
C LYS A 14 31.47 8.00 13.53
N ALA A 15 31.36 8.96 14.44
CA ALA A 15 30.14 9.18 15.22
C ALA A 15 28.94 9.50 14.32
N LYS A 16 29.11 10.36 13.30
CA LYS A 16 28.05 10.68 12.33
C LYS A 16 27.67 9.49 11.45
N PHE A 17 28.64 8.65 11.06
CA PHE A 17 28.41 7.42 10.30
C PHE A 17 27.68 6.36 11.13
N GLU A 18 28.06 6.17 12.39
CA GLU A 18 27.38 5.27 13.33
C GLU A 18 25.96 5.76 13.63
N ALA A 19 25.77 7.06 13.83
CA ALA A 19 24.44 7.65 14.00
C ALA A 19 23.55 7.48 12.75
N MET A 20 24.11 7.62 11.55
CA MET A 20 23.38 7.35 10.30
C MET A 20 23.04 5.87 10.13
N MET A 21 23.92 4.94 10.52
CA MET A 21 23.62 3.51 10.47
C MET A 21 22.60 3.07 11.53
N GLN A 22 22.57 3.74 12.68
CA GLN A 22 21.58 3.49 13.73
C GLN A 22 20.21 4.14 13.42
N GLY A 23 20.19 5.30 12.76
CA GLY A 23 18.96 5.98 12.34
C GLY A 23 18.43 5.57 10.95
N GLY A 24 19.19 4.79 10.20
CA GLY A 24 18.96 4.53 8.76
C GLY A 24 18.14 3.28 8.43
N ARG A 25 17.66 2.52 9.41
CA ARG A 25 16.64 1.51 9.13
C ARG A 25 15.29 2.19 9.24
N ALA A 26 14.75 2.60 8.08
CA ALA A 26 13.33 2.91 7.98
C ALA A 26 12.57 1.79 8.70
N ALA A 27 11.67 2.16 9.62
CA ALA A 27 10.80 1.19 10.25
C ALA A 27 10.18 0.32 9.15
N PRO A 28 10.11 -1.02 9.31
CA PRO A 28 9.55 -1.88 8.28
C PRO A 28 8.21 -1.31 7.87
N GLN A 29 8.07 -0.99 6.58
CA GLN A 29 6.91 -0.29 6.07
C GLN A 29 5.68 -1.12 6.42
N GLN A 30 4.84 -0.58 7.30
CA GLN A 30 3.68 -1.29 7.80
C GLN A 30 2.66 -1.32 6.66
N GLY A 31 2.51 -2.49 6.05
CA GLY A 31 1.60 -2.71 4.93
C GLY A 31 0.13 -2.55 5.31
N THR A 32 -0.71 -2.34 4.30
CA THR A 32 -2.17 -2.38 4.45
C THR A 32 -2.65 -3.83 4.31
N PRO A 33 -3.39 -4.39 5.29
CA PRO A 33 -3.99 -5.72 5.15
C PRO A 33 -4.97 -5.76 3.97
N GLY A 34 -4.88 -6.81 3.16
CA GLY A 34 -5.72 -7.02 1.99
C GLY A 34 -5.98 -8.49 1.70
N ARG A 35 -6.63 -8.74 0.56
CA ARG A 35 -6.83 -10.09 0.03
C ARG A 35 -6.79 -10.07 -1.49
N VAL A 36 -6.25 -11.14 -2.06
CA VAL A 36 -6.41 -11.47 -3.48
C VAL A 36 -7.13 -12.81 -3.60
N TYR A 37 -7.49 -13.19 -4.82
CA TYR A 37 -8.09 -14.50 -5.08
C TYR A 37 -7.24 -15.27 -6.08
N VAL A 38 -7.04 -16.55 -5.79
CA VAL A 38 -6.46 -17.54 -6.70
C VAL A 38 -7.54 -18.55 -7.05
N LEU A 39 -7.49 -19.17 -8.22
CA LEU A 39 -8.42 -20.25 -8.52
C LEU A 39 -7.91 -21.55 -7.88
N ASP A 40 -8.81 -22.31 -7.24
CA ASP A 40 -8.53 -23.68 -6.84
C ASP A 40 -8.64 -24.64 -8.04
N ASP A 41 -8.43 -25.93 -7.78
CA ASP A 41 -8.45 -26.97 -8.82
C ASP A 41 -9.84 -27.11 -9.48
N ASP A 42 -10.90 -26.67 -8.80
CA ASP A 42 -12.28 -26.64 -9.32
C ASP A 42 -12.60 -25.33 -10.06
N GLY A 43 -11.63 -24.42 -10.20
CA GLY A 43 -11.80 -23.11 -10.83
C GLY A 43 -12.55 -22.10 -9.95
N ARG A 44 -12.68 -22.35 -8.65
CA ARG A 44 -13.38 -21.46 -7.71
C ARG A 44 -12.40 -20.47 -7.08
N PRO A 45 -12.79 -19.20 -6.90
CA PRO A 45 -11.93 -18.22 -6.22
C PRO A 45 -11.71 -18.56 -4.75
N ARG A 46 -10.47 -18.84 -4.37
CA ARG A 46 -9.97 -18.98 -3.01
C ARG A 46 -9.29 -17.70 -2.56
N ALA A 47 -9.74 -17.13 -1.45
CA ALA A 47 -9.14 -15.93 -0.87
C ALA A 47 -7.76 -16.22 -0.28
N VAL A 48 -6.80 -15.34 -0.55
CA VAL A 48 -5.46 -15.37 0.04
C VAL A 48 -5.22 -14.04 0.76
N PRO A 49 -5.01 -14.04 2.08
CA PRO A 49 -4.69 -12.83 2.84
C PRO A 49 -3.28 -12.34 2.48
N VAL A 50 -3.14 -11.03 2.34
CA VAL A 50 -1.88 -10.38 1.93
C VAL A 50 -1.65 -9.08 2.69
N MET A 51 -0.41 -8.60 2.67
CA MET A 51 -0.04 -7.24 3.05
C MET A 51 0.35 -6.46 1.80
N LEU A 52 -0.33 -5.34 1.58
CA LEU A 52 -0.13 -4.47 0.42
C LEU A 52 0.81 -3.32 0.77
N GLY A 53 1.71 -3.02 -0.16
CA GLY A 53 2.58 -1.85 -0.13
C GLY A 53 2.02 -0.70 -0.97
N PRO A 54 2.88 0.24 -1.38
CA PRO A 54 2.52 1.34 -2.27
C PRO A 54 1.92 0.88 -3.61
N THR A 55 1.16 1.78 -4.23
CA THR A 55 0.63 1.63 -5.59
C THR A 55 0.96 2.85 -6.44
N ASP A 56 1.22 2.62 -7.73
CA ASP A 56 1.36 3.67 -8.74
C ASP A 56 0.07 3.88 -9.56
N GLY A 57 -1.02 3.22 -9.17
CA GLY A 57 -2.32 3.23 -9.86
C GLY A 57 -2.49 2.15 -10.91
N ALA A 58 -1.41 1.53 -11.39
CA ALA A 58 -1.45 0.37 -12.30
C ALA A 58 -1.05 -0.93 -11.59
N TYR A 59 -0.08 -0.84 -10.68
CA TYR A 59 0.48 -1.94 -9.91
C TYR A 59 0.45 -1.61 -8.41
N THR A 60 0.32 -2.64 -7.59
CA THR A 60 0.41 -2.55 -6.13
C THR A 60 1.46 -3.54 -5.66
N GLU A 61 2.37 -3.10 -4.81
CA GLU A 61 3.38 -3.97 -4.21
C GLU A 61 2.75 -4.97 -3.23
N LEU A 62 3.25 -6.20 -3.22
CA LEU A 62 2.91 -7.25 -2.24
C LEU A 62 4.07 -7.41 -1.27
N LEU A 63 3.87 -7.04 -0.01
CA LEU A 63 4.89 -7.12 1.04
C LEU A 63 4.95 -8.52 1.67
N SER A 64 3.82 -9.21 1.77
CA SER A 64 3.74 -10.58 2.26
C SER A 64 2.42 -11.25 1.89
N GLY A 65 2.41 -12.57 1.85
CA GLY A 65 1.23 -13.40 1.61
C GLY A 65 1.67 -14.81 1.18
N ASP A 66 0.74 -15.76 1.21
CA ASP A 66 1.01 -17.12 0.71
C ASP A 66 0.80 -17.16 -0.82
N LEU A 67 1.70 -16.47 -1.53
CA LEU A 67 1.72 -16.38 -2.98
C LEU A 67 3.14 -16.60 -3.50
N GLN A 68 3.24 -17.22 -4.66
CA GLN A 68 4.51 -17.45 -5.35
C GLN A 68 4.62 -16.56 -6.59
N GLU A 69 5.85 -16.22 -6.98
CA GLU A 69 6.10 -15.54 -8.24
C GLU A 69 5.57 -16.37 -9.42
N GLY A 70 4.88 -15.70 -10.37
CA GLY A 70 4.24 -16.36 -11.50
C GLY A 70 2.90 -17.03 -11.21
N GLN A 71 2.45 -17.06 -9.94
CA GLN A 71 1.13 -17.58 -9.59
C GLN A 71 0.01 -16.69 -10.15
N ALA A 72 -0.97 -17.30 -10.82
CA ALA A 72 -2.11 -16.60 -11.36
C ALA A 72 -3.04 -16.09 -10.25
N VAL A 73 -3.44 -14.83 -10.35
CA VAL A 73 -4.42 -14.18 -9.46
C VAL A 73 -5.55 -13.58 -10.27
N VAL A 74 -6.74 -13.48 -9.67
CA VAL A 74 -7.91 -12.87 -10.30
C VAL A 74 -7.80 -11.35 -10.22
N ILE A 75 -7.66 -10.69 -11.38
CA ILE A 75 -7.56 -9.22 -11.51
C ILE A 75 -8.82 -8.53 -12.07
N GLY A 76 -9.86 -9.30 -12.40
CA GLY A 76 -11.12 -8.78 -12.91
C GLY A 76 -12.13 -9.89 -13.22
N GLY A 77 -13.42 -9.54 -13.25
CA GLY A 77 -14.51 -10.47 -13.56
C GLY A 77 -15.88 -9.79 -13.56
N GLY A 78 -16.85 -10.40 -14.26
CA GLY A 78 -18.21 -9.88 -14.42
C GLY A 78 -18.32 -8.70 -15.41
N PRO A 79 -19.55 -8.35 -15.82
CA PRO A 79 -19.78 -7.13 -16.60
C PRO A 79 -19.29 -5.92 -15.79
N ARG A 80 -18.32 -5.17 -16.33
CA ARG A 80 -18.00 -3.85 -15.80
C ARG A 80 -19.26 -2.99 -15.98
N PRO A 81 -19.87 -2.44 -14.92
CA PRO A 81 -20.81 -1.36 -15.14
C PRO A 81 -20.05 -0.28 -15.91
N SER A 82 -20.54 0.04 -17.11
CA SER A 82 -20.04 1.19 -17.85
C SER A 82 -20.05 2.36 -16.87
N ALA A 83 -18.93 3.09 -16.81
CA ALA A 83 -18.87 4.36 -16.09
C ALA A 83 -19.75 5.38 -16.84
N ALA A 84 -21.07 5.14 -16.87
CA ALA A 84 -22.03 6.19 -17.06
C ALA A 84 -21.80 7.14 -15.88
N ALA A 85 -21.41 8.36 -16.23
CA ALA A 85 -21.12 9.49 -15.38
C ALA A 85 -21.66 9.32 -13.95
N GLN A 86 -20.77 9.51 -12.97
CA GLN A 86 -21.19 9.89 -11.63
C GLN A 86 -21.95 11.22 -11.76
N SER A 87 -23.23 11.16 -12.08
CA SER A 87 -24.17 12.22 -11.78
C SER A 87 -24.24 12.22 -10.26
N THR A 88 -23.42 13.09 -9.66
CA THR A 88 -23.61 13.52 -8.28
C THR A 88 -25.11 13.80 -8.10
N PRO A 89 -25.82 13.11 -7.20
CA PRO A 89 -27.18 13.53 -6.88
C PRO A 89 -27.07 14.96 -6.34
N ALA A 90 -27.73 15.89 -7.04
CA ALA A 90 -27.82 17.27 -6.61
C ALA A 90 -28.29 17.29 -5.15
N ARG A 91 -27.46 17.88 -4.29
CA ARG A 91 -27.82 18.17 -2.89
C ARG A 91 -29.19 18.87 -2.89
N PRO A 92 -30.20 18.39 -2.15
CA PRO A 92 -31.47 19.08 -2.09
C PRO A 92 -31.24 20.50 -1.53
N PRO A 93 -31.93 21.53 -2.04
CA PRO A 93 -31.79 22.88 -1.51
C PRO A 93 -32.19 22.85 -0.05
N THR A 94 -31.27 23.21 0.84
CA THR A 94 -31.56 23.41 2.25
C THR A 94 -32.58 24.54 2.35
N ARG A 95 -33.85 24.17 2.48
CA ARG A 95 -34.95 25.09 2.76
C ARG A 95 -34.62 25.76 4.10
N GLY A 96 -34.50 27.08 4.07
CA GLY A 96 -34.00 27.90 5.17
C GLY A 96 -34.63 27.53 6.52
N GLY A 97 -33.79 27.13 7.46
CA GLY A 97 -34.08 27.21 8.89
C GLY A 97 -33.60 28.56 9.42
N PRO A 98 -34.33 29.21 10.34
CA PRO A 98 -33.93 30.50 10.87
C PRO A 98 -32.60 30.38 11.65
N PRO A 99 -31.78 31.46 11.68
CA PRO A 99 -30.52 31.46 12.40
C PRO A 99 -30.77 31.24 13.90
N ARG A 100 -30.06 30.28 14.49
CA ARG A 100 -30.05 30.09 15.94
C ARG A 100 -29.05 31.08 16.53
N LEU A 101 -29.56 32.12 17.19
CA LEU A 101 -28.80 32.90 18.17
C LEU A 101 -28.90 32.15 19.50
N PHE A 102 -27.79 31.60 20.02
CA PHE A 102 -27.37 31.55 21.43
C PHE A 102 -25.91 31.09 21.47
#